data_AF-F4CXN3-F1
#
_entry.id   AF-F4CXN3-F1
#
_cell.length_a   1.000
_cell.length_b   1.000
_cell.length_c   1.000
_cell.angle_alpha   90.00
_cell.angle_beta   90.00
_cell.angle_gamma   90.00
#
_symmetry.space_group_name_H-M   'P 1'
#
loop_
_entity.id
_entity.type
_entity.pdbx_description
1 polymer ?
#
loop_
_entity_poly.entity_id
_entity_poly.type
_entity_poly.pdbx_seq_one_letter_code
_entity_poly.pdbx_strand_id
1 'polypeptide(L)'
;MIRGLLDDDKIHGDLLRDARDYGGPDLVADIEHEALAWVDETHPWDGVGDEPGERRSAYLAVWWQRVDLERAERIGTLVRRDDGRWQQIGPARCPHGHPFGPRRVLIGWVPCPCRGHHSWTCEAPVGDGVCGAQIVHPEPGPRCREVGIGGPRPGPW
;
A
#
# COMPACT_ATOMS: atom_id res chain seq x y z
N MET A 1 -5.69 -26.87 18.18
CA MET A 1 -5.91 -25.71 19.06
C MET A 1 -4.85 -24.66 18.72
N ILE A 2 -5.11 -23.83 17.69
CA ILE A 2 -4.20 -22.77 17.25
C ILE A 2 -4.80 -21.46 17.75
N ARG A 3 -4.29 -21.00 18.89
CA ARG A 3 -4.49 -19.64 19.39
C ARG A 3 -3.52 -18.77 18.60
N GLY A 4 -4.00 -18.03 17.61
CA GLY A 4 -3.09 -17.24 16.77
C GLY A 4 -3.67 -16.68 15.47
N LEU A 5 -5.00 -16.60 15.33
CA LEU A 5 -5.60 -15.60 14.44
C LEU A 5 -5.49 -14.28 15.20
N LEU A 6 -4.85 -13.29 14.60
CA LEU A 6 -4.63 -11.96 15.15
C LEU A 6 -5.91 -11.46 15.83
N ASP A 7 -5.80 -11.01 17.08
CA ASP A 7 -6.91 -10.40 17.80
C ASP A 7 -7.47 -9.26 16.95
N ASP A 8 -8.71 -9.40 16.48
CA ASP A 8 -9.39 -8.42 15.62
C ASP A 8 -9.35 -7.00 16.20
N ASP A 9 -9.35 -6.87 17.53
CA ASP A 9 -9.22 -5.56 18.21
C ASP A 9 -7.85 -4.93 17.98
N LYS A 10 -6.82 -5.77 17.91
CA LYS A 10 -5.48 -5.32 17.54
C LYS A 10 -5.40 -4.93 16.07
N ILE A 11 -6.01 -5.69 15.16
CA ILE A 11 -6.02 -5.36 13.73
C ILE A 11 -6.68 -3.99 13.51
N HIS A 12 -7.86 -3.79 14.09
CA HIS A 12 -8.54 -2.51 14.00
C HIS A 12 -7.70 -1.38 14.57
N GLY A 13 -7.09 -1.59 15.74
CA GLY A 13 -6.21 -0.61 16.37
C GLY A 13 -5.00 -0.24 15.53
N ASP A 14 -4.48 -1.15 14.71
CA ASP A 14 -3.34 -0.89 13.81
C ASP A 14 -3.78 -0.07 12.58
N LEU A 15 -4.89 -0.45 11.95
CA LEU A 15 -5.48 0.27 10.81
C LEU A 15 -5.91 1.69 11.18
N LEU A 16 -6.44 1.86 12.40
CA LEU A 16 -6.79 3.15 12.96
C LEU A 16 -5.55 4.06 13.10
N ARG A 17 -4.40 3.53 13.52
CA ARG A 17 -3.17 4.32 13.63
C ARG A 17 -2.63 4.71 12.26
N ASP A 18 -2.63 3.79 11.31
CA ASP A 18 -2.18 4.08 9.94
C ASP A 18 -3.11 5.10 9.25
N ALA A 19 -4.42 5.00 9.44
CA ALA A 19 -5.38 6.00 8.95
C ALA A 19 -5.09 7.39 9.53
N ARG A 20 -4.69 7.49 10.81
CA ARG A 20 -4.28 8.78 11.39
C ARG A 20 -2.95 9.28 10.84
N ASP A 21 -1.93 8.41 10.81
CA ASP A 21 -0.59 8.75 10.33
C ASP A 21 -0.59 9.17 8.84
N TYR A 22 -1.52 8.63 8.05
CA TYR A 22 -1.67 8.96 6.65
C TYR A 22 -2.71 10.07 6.46
N GLY A 23 -3.99 9.85 6.77
CA GLY A 23 -5.06 10.80 6.46
C GLY A 23 -5.61 11.63 7.62
N GLY A 24 -5.04 11.52 8.82
CA GLY A 24 -5.50 12.27 9.98
C GLY A 24 -6.91 11.86 10.47
N PRO A 25 -7.55 12.67 11.33
CA PRO A 25 -8.83 12.34 11.94
C PRO A 25 -10.00 12.27 10.93
N ASP A 26 -9.91 13.01 9.83
CA ASP A 26 -10.96 13.02 8.81
C ASP A 26 -11.00 11.67 8.06
N LEU A 27 -9.85 11.10 7.68
CA LEU A 27 -9.79 9.76 7.08
C LEU A 27 -10.32 8.68 8.02
N VAL A 28 -10.05 8.79 9.32
CA VAL A 28 -10.59 7.86 10.32
C VAL A 28 -12.11 7.89 10.32
N ALA A 29 -12.71 9.08 10.31
CA ALA A 29 -14.15 9.23 10.31
C ALA A 29 -14.79 8.69 9.01
N ASP A 30 -14.14 8.93 7.88
CA ASP A 30 -14.60 8.46 6.57
C ASP A 30 -14.59 6.93 6.49
N ILE A 31 -13.50 6.27 6.90
CA ILE A 31 -13.38 4.81 6.87
C ILE A 31 -14.40 4.16 7.82
N GLU A 32 -14.60 4.72 9.01
CA GLU A 32 -15.59 4.25 9.98
C GLU A 32 -17.01 4.31 9.38
N HIS A 33 -17.38 5.45 8.79
CA HIS A 33 -18.69 5.62 8.17
C HIS A 33 -18.92 4.63 7.02
N GLU A 34 -17.93 4.46 6.15
CA GLU A 34 -17.99 3.55 5.00
C GLU A 34 -18.08 2.07 5.45
N ALA A 35 -17.26 1.67 6.42
CA ALA A 35 -17.23 0.30 6.91
C ALA A 35 -18.55 -0.09 7.58
N LEU A 36 -19.14 0.80 8.39
CA LEU A 36 -20.44 0.56 9.01
C LEU A 36 -21.56 0.47 7.98
N ALA A 37 -21.65 1.43 7.06
CA ALA A 37 -22.68 1.45 6.02
C ALA A 37 -22.65 0.18 5.16
N TRP A 38 -21.45 -0.27 4.76
CA TRP A 38 -21.30 -1.47 3.94
C TRP A 38 -21.65 -2.75 4.70
N VAL A 39 -21.23 -2.88 5.96
CA VAL A 39 -21.52 -4.07 6.79
C VAL A 39 -23.00 -4.18 7.12
N ASP A 40 -23.68 -3.07 7.38
CA ASP A 40 -25.12 -3.04 7.62
C ASP A 40 -25.92 -3.45 6.38
N GLU A 41 -25.48 -3.04 5.19
CA GLU A 41 -26.11 -3.42 3.93
C GLU A 41 -25.87 -4.90 3.58
N THR A 42 -24.63 -5.37 3.71
CA THR A 42 -24.21 -6.67 3.15
C THR A 42 -24.32 -7.83 4.13
N HIS A 43 -24.32 -7.55 5.43
CA HIS A 43 -24.38 -8.55 6.49
C HIS A 43 -25.38 -8.16 7.59
N PRO A 44 -26.66 -7.87 7.29
CA PRO A 44 -27.60 -7.27 8.24
C PRO A 44 -27.74 -8.07 9.55
N TRP A 45 -27.77 -7.38 10.68
CA TRP A 45 -28.00 -7.96 12.01
C TRP A 45 -28.99 -7.12 12.80
N ASP A 46 -29.94 -7.80 13.44
CA ASP A 46 -31.05 -7.17 14.18
C ASP A 46 -30.66 -6.75 15.61
N GLY A 47 -29.39 -6.92 15.98
CA GLY A 47 -28.87 -6.61 17.30
C GLY A 47 -29.27 -7.61 18.38
N VAL A 48 -29.86 -8.75 18.01
CA VAL A 48 -30.29 -9.79 18.96
C VAL A 48 -29.31 -10.97 18.90
N GLY A 49 -28.87 -11.42 20.08
CA GLY A 49 -27.93 -12.53 20.22
C GLY A 49 -26.48 -12.10 20.00
N ASP A 50 -25.62 -13.05 19.62
CA ASP A 50 -24.24 -12.75 19.27
C ASP A 50 -24.15 -12.20 17.85
N GLU A 51 -23.36 -11.15 17.65
CA GLU A 51 -23.11 -10.61 16.32
C GLU A 51 -22.46 -11.69 15.42
N PRO A 52 -22.97 -11.90 14.19
CA PRO A 52 -22.34 -12.80 13.24
C PRO A 52 -20.86 -12.43 13.01
N GLY A 53 -19.95 -13.39 13.22
CA GLY A 53 -18.50 -13.14 13.08
C GLY A 53 -18.06 -12.65 11.69
N GLU A 54 -18.87 -12.89 10.65
CA GLU A 54 -18.63 -12.36 9.31
C GLU A 54 -18.82 -10.84 9.21
N ARG A 55 -19.66 -10.22 10.05
CA ARG A 55 -19.83 -8.76 10.10
C ARG A 55 -18.55 -8.05 10.52
N ARG A 56 -17.91 -8.54 11.58
CA ARG A 56 -16.62 -7.98 12.05
C ARG A 56 -15.51 -8.19 11.02
N SER A 57 -15.49 -9.35 10.38
CA SER A 57 -14.51 -9.64 9.31
C SER A 57 -14.70 -8.70 8.11
N ALA A 58 -15.95 -8.47 7.71
CA ALA A 58 -16.35 -7.56 6.65
C ALA A 58 -15.96 -6.10 6.98
N TYR A 59 -16.21 -5.66 8.21
CA TYR A 59 -15.81 -4.35 8.72
C TYR A 59 -14.30 -4.13 8.59
N LEU A 60 -13.49 -5.07 9.09
CA LEU A 60 -12.03 -4.97 9.04
C LEU A 60 -11.48 -4.99 7.60
N ALA A 61 -12.15 -5.68 6.69
CA ALA A 61 -11.75 -5.74 5.28
C ALA A 61 -11.88 -4.37 4.58
N VAL A 62 -12.92 -3.59 4.91
CA VAL A 62 -13.07 -2.22 4.41
C VAL A 62 -11.96 -1.32 4.96
N TRP A 63 -11.74 -1.37 6.28
CA TRP A 63 -10.66 -0.62 6.92
C TRP A 63 -9.30 -0.82 6.27
N TRP A 64 -8.95 -2.09 6.04
CA TRP A 64 -7.67 -2.43 5.44
C TRP A 64 -7.54 -1.88 4.02
N GLN A 65 -8.57 -2.04 3.18
CA GLN A 65 -8.53 -1.56 1.79
C GLN A 65 -8.38 -0.04 1.72
N ARG A 66 -9.06 0.71 2.59
CA ARG A 66 -9.00 2.17 2.57
C ARG A 66 -7.64 2.71 3.05
N VAL A 67 -7.04 2.08 4.07
CA VAL A 67 -5.68 2.42 4.51
C VAL A 67 -4.63 2.12 3.44
N ASP A 68 -4.71 0.97 2.77
CA ASP A 68 -3.75 0.62 1.72
C ASP A 68 -3.87 1.54 0.50
N LEU A 69 -5.08 2.00 0.17
CA LEU A 69 -5.30 3.02 -0.85
C LEU A 69 -4.62 4.34 -0.46
N GLU A 70 -4.84 4.81 0.77
CA GLU A 70 -4.22 6.04 1.28
C GLU A 70 -2.68 5.95 1.28
N ARG A 71 -2.14 4.79 1.69
CA ARG A 71 -0.70 4.56 1.74
C ARG A 71 -0.08 4.51 0.34
N ALA A 72 -0.75 3.88 -0.61
CA ALA A 72 -0.34 3.88 -2.01
C ALA A 72 -0.35 5.29 -2.62
N GLU A 73 -1.36 6.10 -2.25
CA GLU A 73 -1.47 7.51 -2.65
C GLU A 73 -0.31 8.38 -2.12
N ARG A 74 0.33 7.94 -1.04
CA ARG A 74 1.40 8.72 -0.40
C ARG A 74 2.78 8.37 -0.87
N ILE A 75 2.95 7.42 -1.79
CA ILE A 75 4.29 6.94 -2.11
C ILE A 75 5.28 8.04 -2.51
N GLY A 76 6.39 8.15 -1.78
CA GLY A 76 7.47 9.16 -1.94
C GLY A 76 7.36 10.39 -1.03
N THR A 77 6.25 10.57 -0.31
CA THR A 77 5.96 11.77 0.49
C THR A 77 6.51 11.70 1.90
N LEU A 78 6.97 12.82 2.46
CA LEU A 78 7.34 12.89 3.86
C LEU A 78 6.09 13.20 4.70
N VAL A 79 5.42 12.20 5.26
CA VAL A 79 4.26 12.35 6.14
C VAL A 79 4.70 12.62 7.57
N ARG A 80 3.99 13.50 8.29
CA ARG A 80 4.23 13.69 9.71
C ARG A 80 3.26 12.79 10.49
N ARG A 81 3.82 11.81 11.19
CA ARG A 81 3.09 10.87 12.03
C ARG A 81 2.49 11.56 13.25
N ASP A 82 1.52 10.90 13.86
CA ASP A 82 0.86 11.37 15.10
C ASP A 82 1.86 11.57 16.25
N ASP A 83 2.95 10.80 16.27
CA ASP A 83 4.06 10.95 17.22
C ASP A 83 5.00 12.14 16.91
N GLY A 84 4.70 12.90 15.87
CA GLY A 84 5.40 14.11 15.43
C GLY A 84 6.59 13.87 14.51
N ARG A 85 6.98 12.62 14.22
CA ARG A 85 8.09 12.29 13.33
C ARG A 85 7.70 12.37 11.86
N TRP A 86 8.67 12.71 11.01
CA TRP A 86 8.52 12.77 9.56
C TRP A 86 8.96 11.45 8.89
N GLN A 87 8.15 10.86 8.01
CA GLN A 87 8.38 9.58 7.33
C GLN A 87 8.21 9.71 5.82
N GLN A 88 9.19 9.28 5.02
CA GLN A 88 9.05 9.19 3.56
C GLN A 88 8.26 7.94 3.17
N ILE A 89 7.25 8.06 2.32
CA ILE A 89 6.35 6.96 1.94
C ILE A 89 6.77 6.33 0.63
N GLY A 90 7.96 6.55 0.09
CA GLY A 90 8.42 5.82 -1.11
C GLY A 90 9.82 5.36 -0.90
N PRO A 91 10.37 4.55 -1.83
CA PRO A 91 11.74 4.14 -1.66
C PRO A 91 12.61 5.40 -1.59
N ALA A 92 13.43 5.45 -0.54
CA ALA A 92 14.34 6.56 -0.28
C ALA A 92 15.67 6.37 -1.04
N ARG A 93 15.92 5.17 -1.58
CA ARG A 93 17.15 4.77 -2.26
C ARG A 93 16.87 3.72 -3.34
N CYS A 94 17.77 3.65 -4.30
CA CYS A 94 17.76 2.63 -5.34
C CYS A 94 18.47 1.35 -4.90
N PRO A 95 18.31 0.24 -5.66
CA PRO A 95 18.93 -1.04 -5.32
C PRO A 95 20.46 -0.98 -5.17
N HIS A 96 21.14 -0.06 -5.85
CA HIS A 96 22.59 0.16 -5.71
C HIS A 96 22.96 1.18 -4.63
N GLY A 97 22.04 1.51 -3.72
CA GLY A 97 22.31 2.34 -2.55
C GLY A 97 22.35 3.85 -2.81
N HIS A 98 22.22 4.29 -4.06
CA HIS A 98 22.11 5.72 -4.35
C HIS A 98 20.83 6.30 -3.74
N PRO A 99 20.89 7.48 -3.10
CA PRO A 99 19.71 8.10 -2.56
C PRO A 99 18.77 8.48 -3.69
N PHE A 100 17.55 7.95 -3.62
CA PHE A 100 16.44 8.52 -4.35
C PHE A 100 16.18 9.90 -3.75
N GLY A 101 16.00 10.81 -4.67
CA GLY A 101 16.16 12.21 -4.40
C GLY A 101 16.32 12.93 -5.73
N PRO A 102 16.54 14.24 -5.70
CA PRO A 102 16.47 15.06 -6.89
C PRO A 102 17.44 14.57 -7.98
N ARG A 103 16.89 14.25 -9.17
CA ARG A 103 17.62 13.76 -10.36
C ARG A 103 18.35 12.42 -10.17
N ARG A 104 17.91 11.60 -9.21
CA ARG A 104 18.51 10.29 -8.90
C ARG A 104 17.52 9.13 -8.95
N VAL A 105 16.26 9.42 -9.25
CA VAL A 105 15.19 8.42 -9.40
C VAL A 105 14.26 8.80 -10.55
N LEU A 106 13.91 7.85 -11.39
CA LEU A 106 12.87 7.88 -12.40
C LEU A 106 11.72 6.99 -11.91
N ILE A 107 10.59 7.59 -11.54
CA ILE A 107 9.41 6.87 -11.03
C ILE A 107 8.50 6.51 -12.22
N GLY A 108 8.00 5.28 -12.30
CA GLY A 108 7.14 4.81 -13.38
C GLY A 108 5.92 4.01 -12.90
N TRP A 109 5.13 3.52 -13.85
CA TRP A 109 4.02 2.61 -13.61
C TRP A 109 3.97 1.57 -14.75
N VAL A 110 3.77 0.30 -14.40
CA VAL A 110 3.74 -0.86 -15.28
C VAL A 110 2.30 -1.40 -15.30
N PRO A 111 1.57 -1.26 -16.43
CA PRO A 111 0.25 -1.86 -16.58
C PRO A 111 0.32 -3.38 -16.39
N CYS A 112 -0.60 -3.93 -15.58
CA CYS A 112 -0.67 -5.36 -15.27
C CYS A 112 -2.13 -5.78 -15.05
N PRO A 113 -2.54 -6.98 -15.47
CA PRO A 113 -3.87 -7.54 -15.15
C PRO A 113 -4.15 -7.65 -13.64
N CYS A 114 -3.10 -7.62 -12.82
CA CYS A 114 -3.12 -7.58 -11.37
C CYS A 114 -3.34 -6.19 -10.76
N ARG A 115 -3.84 -5.23 -11.56
CA ARG A 115 -4.10 -3.81 -11.20
C ARG A 115 -2.90 -2.86 -11.32
N GLY A 116 -1.79 -3.29 -11.90
CA GLY A 116 -0.61 -2.47 -12.24
C GLY A 116 0.42 -2.32 -11.10
N HIS A 117 1.57 -1.73 -11.42
CA HIS A 117 2.70 -1.60 -10.49
C HIS A 117 3.47 -0.28 -10.64
N HIS A 118 3.70 0.48 -9.58
CA HIS A 118 4.64 1.61 -9.54
C HIS A 118 6.05 1.14 -9.79
N SER A 119 6.94 2.00 -10.23
CA SER A 119 8.36 1.69 -10.32
C SER A 119 9.22 2.87 -9.93
N TRP A 120 10.47 2.64 -9.54
CA TRP A 120 11.48 3.64 -9.21
C TRP A 120 12.84 3.17 -9.75
N THR A 121 13.24 3.68 -10.90
CA THR A 121 14.53 3.46 -11.58
C THR A 121 15.59 4.44 -11.11
N CYS A 122 16.83 4.00 -10.94
CA CYS A 122 17.93 4.81 -10.42
C CYS A 122 18.61 5.63 -11.52
N GLU A 123 18.65 6.96 -11.36
CA GLU A 123 19.31 7.88 -12.30
C GLU A 123 20.60 8.48 -11.71
N ALA A 124 21.09 7.93 -10.59
CA ALA A 124 22.34 8.38 -10.01
C ALA A 124 23.50 8.19 -11.02
N PRO A 125 24.36 9.19 -11.25
CA PRO A 125 25.50 9.07 -12.16
C PRO A 125 26.48 8.00 -11.67
N VAL A 126 26.90 7.11 -12.58
CA VAL A 126 27.89 6.06 -12.33
C VAL A 126 28.84 6.03 -13.54
N GLY A 127 30.07 6.52 -13.36
CA GLY A 127 31.02 6.68 -14.46
C GLY A 127 30.48 7.64 -15.52
N ASP A 128 30.54 7.22 -16.80
CA ASP A 128 30.03 7.98 -17.95
C ASP A 128 28.52 7.78 -18.18
N GLY A 129 27.81 7.10 -17.27
CA GLY A 129 26.40 6.74 -17.40
C GLY A 129 25.57 6.93 -16.12
N VAL A 130 24.43 6.24 -16.06
CA VAL A 130 23.50 6.27 -14.91
C VAL A 130 23.29 4.86 -14.36
N CYS A 131 22.86 4.78 -13.09
CA CYS A 131 22.74 3.53 -12.36
C CYS A 131 21.72 2.53 -12.93
N GLY A 132 20.58 2.98 -13.46
CA GLY A 132 19.55 2.15 -14.11
C GLY A 132 18.76 1.17 -13.23
N ALA A 133 19.11 1.01 -11.94
CA ALA A 133 18.49 -0.01 -11.08
C ALA A 133 17.03 0.33 -10.72
N GLN A 134 16.09 -0.59 -10.94
CA GLN A 134 14.64 -0.33 -10.79
C GLN A 134 14.03 -1.08 -9.59
N ILE A 135 13.13 -0.40 -8.88
CA ILE A 135 12.17 -0.97 -7.90
C ILE A 135 10.80 -0.97 -8.57
N VAL A 136 9.93 -1.95 -8.30
CA VAL A 136 8.55 -1.96 -8.81
C VAL A 136 7.59 -2.37 -7.67
N HIS A 137 6.48 -1.66 -7.46
CA HIS A 137 5.53 -1.86 -6.37
C HIS A 137 4.05 -1.68 -6.79
N PRO A 138 3.17 -2.68 -6.62
CA PRO A 138 3.47 -3.99 -6.09
C PRO A 138 4.55 -4.69 -6.92
N GLU A 139 5.27 -5.64 -6.35
CA GLU A 139 6.26 -6.36 -7.15
C GLU A 139 5.53 -7.18 -8.23
N PRO A 140 6.01 -7.18 -9.50
CA PRO A 140 5.40 -7.97 -10.55
C PRO A 140 5.46 -9.47 -10.25
N GLY A 141 4.29 -10.10 -10.16
CA GLY A 141 4.13 -11.55 -10.05
C GLY A 141 4.15 -12.29 -11.40
N PRO A 142 4.02 -13.63 -11.39
CA PRO A 142 4.10 -14.46 -12.60
C PRO A 142 3.05 -14.12 -13.68
N ARG A 143 1.87 -13.65 -13.27
CA ARG A 143 0.76 -13.21 -14.14
C ARG A 143 0.95 -11.79 -14.70
N CYS A 144 1.96 -11.08 -14.23
CA CYS A 144 2.28 -9.71 -14.63
C CYS A 144 3.18 -9.66 -15.87
N ARG A 145 3.55 -10.84 -16.41
CA ARG A 145 4.43 -11.03 -17.57
C ARG A 145 3.80 -10.73 -18.93
N GLU A 146 2.48 -10.59 -19.01
CA GLU A 146 1.75 -10.51 -20.30
C GLU A 146 1.56 -9.09 -20.86
N VAL A 147 1.99 -8.04 -20.15
CA VAL A 147 2.00 -6.65 -20.66
C VAL A 147 3.25 -5.88 -20.23
N GLY A 148 4.39 -6.55 -20.14
CA GLY A 148 5.63 -5.89 -20.55
C GLY A 148 5.73 -6.14 -22.03
N ILE A 149 5.74 -5.11 -22.88
CA ILE A 149 5.94 -5.34 -24.32
C ILE A 149 7.23 -6.15 -24.45
N GLY A 150 7.06 -7.41 -24.85
CA GLY A 150 7.85 -7.87 -25.95
C GLY A 150 7.17 -8.82 -26.95
N GLY A 151 7.28 -8.59 -28.25
CA GLY A 151 8.21 -7.64 -28.86
C GLY A 151 9.57 -7.58 -28.14
N PRO A 152 10.44 -8.57 -28.36
CA PRO A 152 11.33 -9.31 -27.44
C PRO A 152 11.81 -8.75 -26.06
N ARG A 153 12.53 -9.59 -25.29
CA ARG A 153 13.23 -9.28 -24.02
C ARG A 153 14.42 -8.30 -24.21
N PRO A 154 14.83 -7.54 -23.17
CA PRO A 154 16.23 -7.12 -23.06
C PRO A 154 16.90 -7.57 -21.74
N GLY A 155 17.97 -8.37 -21.86
CA GLY A 155 19.11 -8.40 -20.91
C GLY A 155 18.97 -9.20 -19.60
N PRO A 156 20.05 -9.88 -19.13
CA PRO A 156 19.99 -10.81 -18.02
C PRO A 156 20.27 -10.16 -16.66
N TRP A 157 19.73 -10.85 -15.65
CA TRP A 157 19.87 -10.66 -14.21
C TRP A 157 21.32 -10.50 -13.72
#